data_AF-A0A3P6SF76-F1
#
_entry.id   AF-A0A3P6SF76-F1
#
_cell.length_a   1.000
_cell.length_b   1.000
_cell.length_c   1.000
_cell.angle_alpha   90.00
_cell.angle_beta   90.00
_cell.angle_gamma   90.00
#
_symmetry.space_group_name_H-M   'P 1'
#
loop_
_entity.id
_entity.type
_entity.pdbx_description
1 polymer ?
#
loop_
_entity_poly.entity_id
_entity_poly.type
_entity_poly.pdbx_seq_one_letter_code
_entity_poly.pdbx_strand_id
1 'polypeptide(L)'
;MEEASDEMVAGDVSHVQVSFFSEDETLKVIPSAVFDVPVSATYENLNTLVNKTIAAAQENWSEKRFELLIGETFVRSSLAEFIEEHNVDT
;
A
#
# COMPACT_ATOMS: atom_id res chain seq x y z
N MET A 1 12.84 -0.52 -38.03
CA MET A 1 11.46 -0.30 -37.56
C MET A 1 10.99 -1.65 -37.12
N GLU A 2 11.13 -1.92 -35.83
CA GLU A 2 10.59 -3.13 -35.21
C GLU A 2 10.03 -2.65 -33.87
N GLU A 3 8.72 -2.50 -33.88
CA GLU A 3 7.89 -2.19 -32.73
C GLU A 3 7.93 -3.43 -31.83
N ALA A 4 8.72 -3.37 -30.76
CA ALA A 4 8.61 -4.36 -29.69
C ALA A 4 7.26 -4.11 -29.01
N SER A 5 6.32 -5.00 -29.31
CA SER A 5 5.02 -5.10 -28.68
C SER A 5 5.17 -5.12 -27.16
N ASP A 6 4.64 -4.07 -26.53
CA ASP A 6 4.35 -4.00 -25.11
C ASP A 6 3.23 -5.01 -24.80
N GLU A 7 3.54 -6.30 -24.88
CA GLU A 7 2.73 -7.33 -24.23
C GLU A 7 3.02 -7.22 -22.74
N MET A 8 2.26 -6.35 -22.07
CA MET A 8 2.08 -6.43 -20.62
C MET A 8 1.55 -7.82 -20.33
N VAL A 9 2.46 -8.72 -19.95
CA VAL A 9 2.12 -9.99 -19.32
C VAL A 9 1.33 -9.61 -18.09
N ALA A 10 0.00 -9.72 -18.16
CA ALA A 10 -0.85 -9.86 -16.99
C ALA A 10 -0.52 -11.21 -16.37
N GLY A 11 0.70 -11.34 -15.83
CA GLY A 11 1.00 -12.39 -14.88
C GLY A 11 0.04 -12.16 -13.74
N ASP A 12 -0.63 -13.21 -13.26
CA ASP A 12 -1.53 -13.16 -12.11
C ASP A 12 -0.88 -12.35 -10.98
N VAL A 13 -1.17 -11.05 -10.94
CA VAL A 13 -0.66 -10.18 -9.89
C VAL A 13 -1.59 -10.47 -8.74
N SER A 14 -1.14 -11.25 -7.77
CA SER A 14 -1.90 -11.46 -6.55
C SER A 14 -2.14 -10.10 -5.90
N HIS A 15 -3.41 -9.79 -5.63
CA HIS A 15 -3.79 -8.58 -4.92
C HIS A 15 -4.26 -8.94 -3.52
N VAL A 16 -4.04 -8.02 -2.58
CA VAL A 16 -4.53 -8.09 -1.22
C VAL A 16 -5.31 -6.84 -0.88
N GLN A 17 -6.36 -7.03 -0.09
CA GLN A 17 -7.15 -5.94 0.44
C GLN A 17 -6.48 -5.37 1.67
N VAL A 18 -6.11 -4.09 1.61
CA VAL A 18 -5.50 -3.37 2.74
C VAL A 18 -6.39 -2.22 3.17
N SER A 19 -6.47 -2.00 4.47
CA SER A 19 -7.12 -0.83 5.06
C SER A 19 -6.14 -0.12 5.97
N PHE A 20 -6.08 1.19 5.89
CA PHE A 20 -5.19 1.99 6.73
C PHE A 20 -5.93 2.49 7.96
N PHE A 21 -5.28 2.35 9.12
CA PHE A 21 -5.76 2.90 10.37
C PHE A 21 -4.61 3.65 11.05
N SER A 22 -4.96 4.67 11.84
CA SER A 22 -4.01 5.39 12.67
C SER A 22 -4.68 5.83 13.96
N GLU A 23 -3.95 5.74 15.06
CA GLU A 23 -4.37 6.28 16.36
C GLU A 23 -4.00 7.77 16.53
N ASP A 24 -3.20 8.32 15.60
CA ASP A 24 -2.82 9.73 15.63
C ASP A 24 -4.04 10.61 15.35
N GLU A 25 -4.32 11.55 16.26
CA GLU A 25 -5.47 12.44 16.14
C GLU A 25 -5.41 13.34 14.90
N THR A 26 -4.21 13.63 14.39
CA THR A 26 -4.01 14.39 13.16
C THR A 26 -4.35 13.59 11.90
N LEU A 27 -4.44 12.26 12.03
CA LEU A 27 -4.69 11.29 10.96
C LEU A 27 -6.05 10.60 11.10
N LYS A 28 -6.88 11.00 12.08
CA LYS A 28 -8.27 10.51 12.24
C LYS A 28 -9.16 10.75 11.01
N VAL A 29 -8.69 11.56 10.06
CA VAL A 29 -9.35 11.82 8.77
C VAL A 29 -9.12 10.70 7.75
N ILE A 30 -8.21 9.76 8.00
CA ILE A 30 -8.00 8.63 7.09
C ILE A 30 -9.31 7.84 6.98
N PRO A 31 -9.95 7.81 5.80
CA PRO A 31 -11.15 7.00 5.60
C PRO A 31 -10.81 5.53 5.85
N SER A 32 -11.75 4.79 6.44
CA SER A 32 -11.70 3.32 6.56
C SER A 32 -11.96 2.64 5.20
N ALA A 33 -11.33 3.17 4.16
CA ALA A 33 -11.38 2.66 2.81
C ALA A 33 -10.51 1.40 2.72
N VAL A 34 -11.01 0.42 1.97
CA VAL A 34 -10.29 -0.79 1.62
C VAL A 34 -9.74 -0.59 0.22
N PHE A 35 -8.44 -0.83 0.06
CA PHE A 35 -7.71 -0.71 -1.19
C PHE A 35 -7.28 -2.08 -1.67
N ASP A 36 -7.47 -2.34 -2.94
CA ASP A 36 -6.95 -3.53 -3.60
C ASP A 36 -5.53 -3.20 -4.10
N VAL A 37 -4.52 -3.88 -3.55
CA VAL A 37 -3.12 -3.53 -3.76
C VAL A 37 -2.35 -4.79 -4.16
N PRO A 38 -1.50 -4.73 -5.19
CA PRO A 38 -0.70 -5.89 -5.59
C PRO A 38 0.25 -6.28 -4.46
N VAL A 39 0.46 -7.58 -4.23
CA VAL A 39 1.40 -8.07 -3.20
C VAL A 39 2.84 -7.63 -3.49
N SER A 40 3.18 -7.36 -4.75
CA SER A 40 4.48 -6.78 -5.11
C SER A 40 4.66 -5.32 -4.66
N ALA A 41 3.62 -4.67 -4.13
CA ALA A 41 3.71 -3.31 -3.63
C ALA A 41 4.73 -3.21 -2.51
N THR A 42 5.62 -2.23 -2.64
CA THR A 42 6.63 -1.93 -1.63
C THR A 42 6.08 -0.99 -0.57
N TYR A 43 6.80 -0.92 0.55
CA TYR A 43 6.60 0.10 1.57
C TYR A 43 6.45 1.53 1.00
N GLU A 44 7.18 1.88 -0.07
CA GLU A 44 7.10 3.18 -0.72
C GLU A 44 5.78 3.38 -1.47
N ASN A 45 5.30 2.33 -2.14
CA ASN A 45 4.00 2.35 -2.81
C ASN A 45 2.86 2.54 -1.79
N LEU A 46 2.91 1.82 -0.67
CA LEU A 46 1.93 1.95 0.40
C LEU A 46 1.95 3.34 1.04
N ASN A 47 3.14 3.90 1.27
CA ASN A 47 3.28 5.27 1.76
C ASN A 47 2.64 6.28 0.81
N THR A 48 2.88 6.12 -0.49
CA THR A 48 2.27 6.97 -1.51
C THR A 48 0.74 6.84 -1.48
N LEU A 49 0.22 5.63 -1.28
CA LEU A 49 -1.21 5.37 -1.20
C LEU A 49 -1.86 6.03 0.01
N VAL A 50 -1.23 5.93 1.20
CA VAL A 50 -1.70 6.61 2.42
C VAL A 50 -1.72 8.12 2.22
N ASN A 51 -0.64 8.70 1.71
CA ASN A 51 -0.57 10.15 1.46
C ASN A 51 -1.65 10.63 0.49
N LYS A 52 -1.87 9.91 -0.61
CA LYS A 52 -2.94 10.24 -1.57
C LYS A 52 -4.32 10.14 -0.93
N THR A 53 -4.53 9.13 -0.09
CA THR A 53 -5.79 8.92 0.62
C THR A 53 -6.08 10.06 1.59
N ILE A 54 -5.07 10.51 2.34
CA ILE A 54 -5.21 11.66 3.25
C ILE A 54 -5.41 12.95 2.45
N ALA A 55 -4.62 13.18 1.39
CA ALA A 55 -4.74 14.36 0.55
C ALA A 55 -6.12 14.49 -0.10
N ALA A 56 -6.75 13.38 -0.45
CA ALA A 56 -8.12 13.36 -0.96
C ALA A 56 -9.16 13.75 0.10
N ALA A 57 -8.89 13.50 1.38
CA ALA A 57 -9.77 13.85 2.49
C ALA A 57 -9.42 15.20 3.15
N GLN A 58 -8.19 15.69 2.96
CA GLN A 58 -7.65 16.90 3.55
C GLN A 58 -6.87 17.71 2.50
N GLU A 59 -7.49 18.77 1.98
CA GLU A 59 -6.97 19.57 0.86
C GLU A 59 -5.58 20.19 1.10
N ASN A 60 -5.19 20.42 2.36
CA ASN A 60 -3.90 21.02 2.74
C ASN A 60 -2.90 19.99 3.29
N TRP A 61 -3.03 18.72 2.91
CA TRP A 61 -2.10 17.68 3.35
C TRP A 61 -0.70 17.89 2.76
N SER A 62 0.32 17.84 3.61
CA SER A 62 1.72 17.76 3.20
C SER A 62 2.16 16.32 3.30
N GLU A 63 2.72 15.77 2.22
CA GLU A 63 3.18 14.39 2.21
C GLU A 63 4.15 14.11 3.37
N LYS A 64 3.92 12.99 4.06
CA LYS A 64 4.76 12.52 5.16
C LYS A 64 5.18 11.09 4.91
N ARG A 65 6.33 10.72 5.48
CA ARG A 65 6.76 9.33 5.53
C ARG A 65 6.20 8.67 6.78
N PHE A 66 5.47 7.59 6.59
CA PHE A 66 4.86 6.78 7.62
C PHE A 66 5.62 5.48 7.80
N GLU A 67 5.81 5.05 9.05
CA GLU A 67 6.18 3.67 9.34
C GLU A 67 4.90 2.85 9.39
N LEU A 68 4.80 1.83 8.54
CA LEU A 68 3.62 1.00 8.41
C LEU A 68 3.80 -0.27 9.22
N LEU A 69 2.81 -0.59 10.04
CA LEU A 69 2.76 -1.84 10.80
C LEU A 69 1.60 -2.69 10.28
N ILE A 70 1.87 -3.98 10.10
CA ILE A 70 0.83 -4.99 9.84
C ILE A 70 0.85 -5.93 11.05
N GLY A 71 -0.26 -5.96 11.79
CA GLY A 71 -0.30 -6.59 13.11
C GLY A 71 0.67 -5.89 14.07
N GLU A 72 1.74 -6.58 14.46
CA GLU A 72 2.79 -6.06 15.36
C GLU A 72 4.16 -5.91 14.68
N THR A 73 4.23 -6.11 13.36
CA THR A 73 5.51 -6.09 12.62
C THR A 73 5.60 -4.92 11.65
N PHE A 74 6.77 -4.28 11.63
CA PHE A 74 7.07 -3.19 10.70
C PHE A 74 7.30 -3.71 9.27
N VAL A 75 6.61 -3.11 8.30
CA VAL A 75 6.85 -3.38 6.89
C VAL A 75 8.10 -2.65 6.43
N ARG A 76 9.17 -3.39 6.16
CA ARG A 76 10.47 -2.83 5.71
C ARG A 76 10.77 -3.06 4.23
N SER A 77 10.03 -3.96 3.58
CA SER A 77 10.28 -4.40 2.21
C SER A 77 8.98 -4.39 1.38
N SER A 78 8.67 -5.46 0.64
CA SER A 78 7.40 -5.63 -0.08
C SER A 78 6.32 -6.34 0.75
N LEU A 79 5.05 -6.18 0.36
CA LEU A 79 3.95 -6.96 0.96
C LEU A 79 4.10 -8.46 0.70
N ALA A 80 4.62 -8.85 -0.46
CA ALA A 80 4.85 -10.25 -0.84
C ALA A 80 5.80 -10.92 0.16
N GLU A 81 6.96 -10.31 0.39
CA GLU A 81 7.92 -10.80 1.39
C GLU A 81 7.28 -10.85 2.77
N PHE A 82 6.52 -9.83 3.16
CA PHE A 82 5.85 -9.81 4.46
C PHE A 82 4.82 -10.94 4.62
N ILE A 83 3.98 -11.18 3.61
CA ILE A 83 2.95 -12.23 3.63
C ILE A 83 3.59 -13.61 3.67
N GLU A 84 4.65 -13.83 2.88
CA GLU A 84 5.41 -15.08 2.88
C GLU A 84 6.14 -15.33 4.21
N GLU A 85 6.77 -14.30 4.79
CA GLU A 85 7.50 -14.40 6.06
C GLU A 85 6.58 -14.62 7.27
N HIS A 86 5.40 -14.00 7.26
CA HIS A 86 4.45 -14.08 8.39
C HIS A 86 3.35 -15.12 8.21
N ASN A 87 3.37 -15.85 7.09
CA ASN A 87 2.43 -16.94 6.80
C ASN A 87 0.96 -16.51 6.94
N VAL A 88 0.66 -15.26 6.57
CA VAL A 88 -0.68 -14.69 6.61
C VAL A 88 -1.52 -15.47 5.59
N ASP A 89 -2.46 -16.30 6.05
CA ASP A 89 -3.43 -16.94 5.16
C ASP A 89 -4.16 -15.84 4.37
N THR A 90 -3.92 -15.83 3.06
CA THR A 90 -4.56 -14.93 2.08
C THR A 90 -5.90 -15.48 1.62
#